data_AF-A0A1A0K103-F1
#
_entry.id   AF-A0A1A0K103-F1
#
_cell.length_a   1.000
_cell.length_b   1.000
_cell.length_c   1.000
_cell.angle_alpha   90.00
_cell.angle_beta   90.00
_cell.angle_gamma   90.00
#
_symmetry.space_group_name_H-M   'P 1'
#
loop_
_entity.id
_entity.type
_entity.pdbx_description
1 polymer ?
#
loop_
_entity_poly.entity_id
_entity_poly.type
_entity_poly.pdbx_seq_one_letter_code
_entity_poly.pdbx_strand_id
1 'polypeptide(L)'
;MAEKIEVDVDALTRAADLPEEVSHKVRGVIDTLHSTLAGIENDSANQPWGNDKSGKKFADGDKGYKATRTNMVDGGYSMADALFQFAEGERSAADQFRAAEQGSTQGLGG
;
A
#
# COMPACT_ATOMS: atom_id res chain seq x y z
N MET A 1 3.04 -28.68 -27.58
CA MET A 1 3.52 -27.39 -28.13
C MET A 1 3.06 -26.34 -27.15
N ALA A 2 3.97 -25.79 -26.35
CA ALA A 2 3.61 -24.73 -25.41
C ALA A 2 3.29 -23.48 -26.25
N GLU A 3 2.07 -23.00 -26.11
CA GLU A 3 1.64 -21.71 -26.65
C GLU A 3 2.62 -20.66 -26.11
N LYS A 4 3.42 -20.06 -26.99
CA LYS A 4 4.36 -19.00 -26.60
C LYS A 4 3.50 -17.85 -26.11
N ILE A 5 3.37 -17.71 -24.80
CA ILE A 5 2.87 -16.47 -24.20
C ILE A 5 3.93 -15.43 -24.53
N GLU A 6 3.67 -14.62 -25.56
CA GLU A 6 4.47 -13.43 -25.86
C GLU A 6 4.05 -12.37 -24.83
N VAL A 7 4.69 -12.42 -23.66
CA VAL A 7 4.53 -11.37 -22.66
C VAL A 7 5.32 -10.16 -23.14
N ASP A 8 4.62 -9.07 -23.42
CA ASP A 8 5.29 -7.77 -23.59
C ASP A 8 5.82 -7.33 -22.23
N VAL A 9 7.08 -7.68 -21.99
CA VAL A 9 7.78 -7.44 -20.73
C VAL A 9 7.89 -5.94 -20.43
N ASP A 10 7.95 -5.10 -21.45
CA ASP A 10 8.01 -3.65 -21.30
C ASP A 10 6.63 -3.07 -20.99
N ALA A 11 5.56 -3.65 -21.52
CA ALA A 11 4.20 -3.33 -21.09
C ALA A 11 3.96 -3.75 -19.64
N LEU A 12 4.45 -4.92 -19.22
CA LEU A 12 4.33 -5.39 -17.83
C LEU A 12 5.13 -4.53 -16.85
N THR A 13 6.33 -4.11 -17.24
CA THR A 13 7.14 -3.17 -16.44
C THR A 13 6.43 -1.82 -16.28
N ARG A 14 5.82 -1.30 -17.35
CA ARG A 14 5.03 -0.06 -17.32
C ARG A 14 3.73 -0.19 -16.53
N ALA A 15 3.11 -1.37 -16.54
CA ALA A 15 1.91 -1.63 -15.76
C ALA A 15 2.17 -1.46 -14.25
N ALA A 16 3.38 -1.84 -13.78
CA ALA A 16 3.81 -1.71 -12.39
C ALA A 16 3.91 -0.26 -11.89
N ASP A 17 4.11 0.71 -12.78
CA ASP A 17 4.26 2.11 -12.38
C ASP A 17 2.96 2.69 -11.80
N LEU A 18 1.80 2.25 -12.31
CA LEU A 18 0.50 2.72 -11.84
C LEU A 18 0.16 2.28 -10.40
N PRO A 19 0.20 0.98 -10.03
CA PRO A 19 -0.06 0.55 -8.66
C PRO A 19 0.98 1.11 -7.69
N GLU A 20 2.24 1.30 -8.09
CA GLU A 20 3.21 2.03 -7.27
C GLU A 20 2.80 3.49 -7.07
N GLU A 21 2.49 4.24 -8.14
CA GLU A 21 2.08 5.64 -8.00
C GLU A 21 0.85 5.78 -7.08
N VAL A 22 -0.13 4.89 -7.22
CA VAL A 22 -1.31 4.86 -6.35
C VAL A 22 -0.93 4.51 -4.91
N SER A 23 -0.05 3.52 -4.69
CA SER A 23 0.46 3.19 -3.36
C SER A 23 1.05 4.42 -2.67
N HIS A 24 1.93 5.15 -3.36
CA HIS A 24 2.60 6.33 -2.82
C HIS A 24 1.59 7.44 -2.50
N LYS A 25 0.59 7.66 -3.35
CA LYS A 25 -0.48 8.63 -3.09
C LYS A 25 -1.33 8.25 -1.89
N VAL A 26 -1.76 6.99 -1.80
CA VAL A 26 -2.53 6.49 -0.65
C VAL A 26 -1.73 6.70 0.63
N ARG A 27 -0.46 6.28 0.63
CA ARG A 27 0.43 6.45 1.77
C ARG A 27 0.56 7.92 2.19
N GLY A 28 0.78 8.82 1.23
CA GLY A 28 0.87 10.26 1.52
C GLY A 28 -0.40 10.86 2.12
N VAL A 29 -1.58 10.41 1.68
CA VAL A 29 -2.86 10.82 2.27
C VAL A 29 -2.99 10.30 3.71
N ILE A 30 -2.64 9.04 3.97
CA ILE A 30 -2.69 8.44 5.31
C ILE A 30 -1.66 9.10 6.24
N ASP A 31 -0.45 9.41 5.76
CA ASP A 31 0.56 10.12 6.52
C ASP A 31 0.08 11.52 6.92
N THR A 32 -0.55 12.24 5.98
CA THR A 32 -1.13 13.57 6.24
C THR A 32 -2.24 13.49 7.29
N LEU A 33 -3.15 12.50 7.16
CA LEU A 33 -4.21 12.26 8.14
C LEU A 33 -3.61 11.95 9.51
N HIS A 34 -2.71 10.97 9.59
CA HIS A 34 -2.11 10.52 10.83
C HIS A 34 -1.35 11.64 11.54
N SER A 35 -0.56 12.43 10.80
CA SER A 35 0.16 13.59 11.33
C SER A 35 -0.79 14.68 11.83
N THR A 36 -1.85 14.97 11.08
CA THR A 36 -2.86 15.96 11.49
C THR A 36 -3.54 15.52 12.79
N LEU A 37 -3.95 14.25 12.88
CA LEU A 37 -4.58 13.69 14.08
C LEU A 37 -3.63 13.74 15.28
N ALA A 38 -2.36 13.37 15.11
CA ALA A 38 -1.36 13.46 16.17
C ALA A 38 -1.10 14.91 16.64
N GLY A 39 -1.33 15.90 15.79
CA GLY A 39 -1.20 17.32 16.14
C GLY A 39 -2.39 17.90 16.90
N ILE A 40 -3.59 17.35 16.71
CA ILE A 40 -4.83 17.85 17.36
C ILE A 40 -5.26 16.99 18.56
N GLU A 41 -4.87 15.72 18.60
CA GLU A 41 -5.17 14.78 19.67
C GLU A 41 -4.01 14.73 20.66
N ASN A 42 -4.31 14.95 21.94
CA ASN A 42 -3.34 14.75 23.00
C ASN A 42 -3.98 13.98 24.16
N ASP A 43 -3.64 12.69 24.25
CA ASP A 43 -4.10 11.78 25.31
C ASP A 43 -3.78 12.25 26.74
N SER A 44 -2.81 13.14 26.89
CA SER A 44 -2.35 13.63 28.21
C SER A 44 -2.78 15.05 28.54
N ALA A 45 -3.13 15.89 27.56
CA ALA A 45 -3.32 17.33 27.77
C ALA A 45 -4.75 17.80 27.47
N ASN A 46 -5.28 17.52 26.28
CA ASN A 46 -6.60 17.97 25.88
C ASN A 46 -7.07 17.20 24.64
N GLN A 47 -8.28 16.67 24.70
CA GLN A 47 -8.92 16.04 23.56
C GLN A 47 -9.88 17.02 22.87
N PRO A 48 -10.00 17.00 21.54
CA PRO A 48 -10.96 17.84 20.81
C PRO A 48 -12.42 17.66 21.29
N TRP A 49 -12.75 16.46 21.77
CA TRP A 49 -14.07 16.08 22.29
C TRP A 49 -14.18 16.22 23.83
N GLY A 50 -13.15 16.75 24.49
CA GLY A 50 -13.12 16.94 25.94
C GLY A 50 -12.83 15.68 26.76
N ASN A 51 -12.55 15.89 28.05
CA ASN A 51 -12.19 14.84 29.01
C ASN A 51 -13.35 14.42 29.93
N ASP A 52 -14.57 14.90 29.65
CA ASP A 52 -15.76 14.57 30.42
C ASP A 52 -16.26 13.15 30.12
N LYS A 53 -17.29 12.71 30.84
CA LYS A 53 -17.87 11.37 30.66
C LYS A 53 -18.36 11.14 29.22
N SER A 54 -18.87 12.18 28.57
CA SER A 54 -19.36 12.11 27.19
C SER A 54 -18.20 11.95 26.20
N GLY A 55 -17.15 12.77 26.33
CA GLY A 55 -15.95 12.68 25.50
C GLY A 55 -15.24 11.33 25.63
N LYS A 56 -15.07 10.82 26.85
CA LYS A 56 -14.49 9.48 27.07
C LYS A 56 -15.33 8.37 26.46
N LYS A 57 -16.67 8.43 26.59
CA LYS A 57 -17.57 7.43 25.99
C LYS A 57 -17.50 7.44 24.46
N PHE A 58 -17.34 8.62 23.85
CA PHE A 58 -17.16 8.76 22.41
C PHE A 58 -15.82 8.18 21.95
N ALA A 59 -14.73 8.46 22.67
CA ALA A 59 -13.39 8.11 22.22
C ALA A 59 -12.95 6.69 22.56
N ASP A 60 -13.15 6.26 23.80
CA ASP A 60 -12.51 5.07 24.37
C ASP A 60 -13.42 3.82 24.37
N GLY A 61 -14.66 3.92 23.89
CA GLY A 61 -15.53 2.73 23.75
C GLY A 61 -14.95 1.70 22.77
N ASP A 62 -15.39 0.44 22.85
CA ASP A 62 -14.90 -0.65 21.98
C ASP A 62 -15.04 -0.35 20.47
N LYS A 63 -16.05 0.44 20.11
CA LYS A 63 -16.26 0.99 18.75
C LYS A 63 -16.18 2.51 18.73
N GLY A 64 -15.44 3.07 19.69
CA GLY A 64 -15.22 4.49 19.84
C GLY A 64 -14.29 5.04 18.79
N TYR A 65 -14.19 6.37 18.76
CA TYR A 65 -13.42 7.10 17.76
C TYR A 65 -11.97 6.59 17.62
N LYS A 66 -11.27 6.32 18.74
CA LYS A 66 -9.87 5.89 18.71
C LYS A 66 -9.71 4.55 18.01
N ALA A 67 -10.57 3.58 18.30
CA ALA A 67 -10.54 2.28 17.65
C ALA A 67 -10.82 2.39 16.15
N THR A 68 -11.82 3.17 15.74
CA THR A 68 -12.14 3.40 14.32
C THR A 68 -11.01 4.13 13.59
N ARG A 69 -10.43 5.16 14.22
CA ARG A 69 -9.27 5.91 13.72
C ARG A 69 -8.10 4.98 13.45
N THR A 70 -7.68 4.19 14.45
CA THR A 70 -6.55 3.26 14.32
C THR A 70 -6.80 2.28 13.17
N ASN A 71 -7.98 1.67 13.12
CA ASN A 71 -8.33 0.74 12.03
C ASN A 71 -8.31 1.39 10.64
N MET A 72 -8.74 2.65 10.53
CA MET A 72 -8.68 3.38 9.25
C MET A 72 -7.25 3.69 8.83
N VAL A 73 -6.40 4.14 9.75
CA VAL A 73 -4.99 4.46 9.47
C VAL A 73 -4.23 3.17 9.08
N ASP A 74 -4.35 2.13 9.90
CA ASP A 74 -3.68 0.85 9.66
C ASP A 74 -4.16 0.16 8.38
N GLY A 75 -5.48 0.20 8.13
CA GLY A 75 -6.07 -0.31 6.90
C GLY A 75 -5.61 0.47 5.66
N GLY A 76 -5.45 1.79 5.78
CA GLY A 76 -4.90 2.63 4.73
C GLY A 76 -3.46 2.30 4.39
N TYR A 77 -2.60 2.11 5.40
CA TYR A 77 -1.22 1.64 5.19
C TYR A 77 -1.19 0.24 4.57
N SER A 78 -2.01 -0.68 5.05
CA SER A 78 -2.09 -2.04 4.51
C SER A 78 -2.49 -2.03 3.02
N MET A 79 -3.41 -1.15 2.62
CA MET A 79 -3.78 -0.97 1.21
C MET A 79 -2.63 -0.42 0.37
N ALA A 80 -1.90 0.59 0.88
CA ALA A 80 -0.72 1.12 0.20
C ALA A 80 0.35 0.04 0.01
N ASP A 81 0.62 -0.75 1.06
CA ASP A 81 1.61 -1.83 1.00
C ASP A 81 1.21 -2.92 0.00
N ALA A 82 -0.08 -3.30 -0.03
CA ALA A 82 -0.59 -4.29 -0.99
C ALA A 82 -0.41 -3.83 -2.45
N LEU A 83 -0.68 -2.55 -2.73
CA LEU A 83 -0.47 -1.96 -4.05
C LEU A 83 1.01 -1.92 -4.44
N PHE A 84 1.89 -1.59 -3.49
CA PHE A 84 3.34 -1.60 -3.71
C PHE A 84 3.85 -3.02 -4.01
N GLN A 85 3.43 -4.01 -3.21
CA GLN A 85 3.78 -5.41 -3.43
C GLN A 85 3.28 -5.94 -4.77
N PHE A 86 2.13 -5.46 -5.22
CA PHE A 86 1.61 -5.80 -6.55
C PHE A 86 2.53 -5.26 -7.67
N ALA A 87 2.94 -3.99 -7.58
CA ALA A 87 3.91 -3.39 -8.51
C ALA A 87 5.25 -4.17 -8.55
N GLU A 88 5.78 -4.51 -7.38
CA GLU A 88 7.02 -5.30 -7.26
C GLU A 88 6.85 -6.71 -7.86
N GLY A 89 5.67 -7.32 -7.69
CA GLY A 89 5.33 -8.60 -8.31
C GLY A 89 5.34 -8.54 -9.84
N GLU A 90 4.79 -7.48 -10.43
CA GLU A 90 4.80 -7.25 -11.87
C GLU A 90 6.21 -7.06 -12.42
N ARG A 91 7.06 -6.29 -11.72
CA ARG A 91 8.48 -6.12 -12.09
C ARG A 91 9.28 -7.41 -11.98
N SER A 92 9.08 -8.15 -10.88
CA SER A 92 9.74 -9.44 -10.68
C SER A 92 9.32 -10.45 -11.75
N ALA A 93 8.05 -10.47 -12.14
CA ALA A 93 7.57 -11.29 -13.25
C ALA A 93 8.24 -10.86 -14.58
N ALA A 94 8.31 -9.56 -14.85
CA ALA A 94 8.98 -9.03 -16.04
C ALA A 94 10.46 -9.49 -16.12
N ASP A 95 11.20 -9.38 -15.03
CA ASP A 95 12.60 -9.80 -14.97
C ASP A 95 12.78 -11.31 -15.16
N GLN A 96 11.87 -12.12 -14.60
CA GLN A 96 11.86 -13.56 -14.82
C GLN A 96 11.62 -13.92 -16.29
N PHE A 97 10.72 -13.21 -16.98
CA PHE A 97 10.51 -13.40 -18.42
C PHE A 97 11.76 -13.04 -19.24
N ARG A 98 12.42 -11.91 -18.94
CA ARG A 98 13.69 -11.54 -19.63
C ARG A 98 14.76 -12.61 -19.46
N ALA A 99 14.91 -13.13 -18.24
CA ALA A 99 15.90 -14.17 -17.94
C ALA A 99 15.61 -15.48 -18.68
N ALA A 100 14.34 -15.88 -18.77
CA ALA A 100 13.92 -17.09 -19.47
C ALA A 100 14.16 -17.00 -21.00
N GLU A 101 13.93 -15.83 -21.60
CA GLU A 101 14.20 -15.59 -23.03
C GLU A 101 15.70 -15.60 -23.36
N GLN A 102 16.51 -14.97 -22.50
CA GLN A 102 17.97 -14.97 -22.67
C GLN A 102 18.56 -16.38 -22.56
N GLY A 103 18.14 -17.16 -21.55
CA GLY A 103 18.59 -18.54 -21.37
C GLY A 103 18.18 -19.46 -22.54
N SER A 104 16.98 -19.25 -23.09
CA SER A 104 16.50 -20.00 -24.26
C SER A 104 17.27 -19.64 -25.54
N THR A 105 17.64 -18.37 -25.70
CA THR A 105 18.41 -17.91 -26.87
C THR A 105 19.85 -18.43 -26.83
N GLN A 106 20.46 -18.53 -25.65
CA GLN A 106 21.82 -19.01 -25.48
C GLN A 106 21.95 -20.52 -25.73
N GLY A 107 20.90 -21.31 -25.45
CA GLY A 107 20.87 -22.75 -25.70
C GLY A 107 20.65 -23.17 -27.15
N LEU A 108 20.22 -22.26 -28.03
CA LEU A 108 19.99 -22.53 -29.46
C LEU A 108 21.15 -22.08 -30.37
N GLY A 109 22.17 -21.42 -29.80
CA GLY A 109 23.34 -20.91 -30.51
C GLY A 109 24.62 -21.75 -30.37
N GLY A 110 24.51 -22.99 -29.87
CA GLY A 110 25.63 -23.93 -29.68
C GLY A 110 25.61 -25.10 -30.66
#